data_AF-A0A0F9PAR9-F1
#
_entry.id   AF-A0A0F9PAR9-F1
#
_cell.length_a   1.000
_cell.length_b   1.000
_cell.length_c   1.000
_cell.angle_alpha   90.00
_cell.angle_beta   90.00
_cell.angle_gamma   90.00
#
_symmetry.space_group_name_H-M   'P 1'
#
loop_
_entity.id
_entity.type
_entity.pdbx_description
1 polymer ?
#
loop_
_entity_poly.entity_id
_entity_poly.type
_entity_poly.pdbx_seq_one_letter_code
_entity_poly.pdbx_strand_id
1 'polypeptide(L)' 'MTDKEWAQWGKNWKAWKEKMLKPGAEMEKPARKTVELSDRWAEQNELYIAAMDNGNKKAAMEASNKMYKLLDKINRE' A
#
# COMPACT_ATOMS: atom_id res chain seq x y z
N MET A 1 13.01 -3.67 -12.58
CA MET A 1 11.61 -4.02 -12.86
C MET A 1 11.08 -2.99 -13.85
N THR A 2 10.61 -3.42 -15.01
CA THR A 2 10.00 -2.59 -16.06
C THR A 2 8.54 -2.29 -15.72
N ASP A 3 7.93 -1.30 -16.39
CA ASP A 3 6.50 -0.97 -16.21
C ASP A 3 5.58 -2.17 -16.43
N LYS A 4 5.94 -3.04 -17.39
CA LYS A 4 5.19 -4.28 -17.67
C LYS A 4 5.29 -5.28 -16.53
N GLU A 5 6.48 -5.44 -15.96
CA GLU A 5 6.70 -6.33 -14.81
C GLU A 5 5.98 -5.79 -13.57
N TRP A 6 5.96 -4.47 -13.36
CA TRP A 6 5.19 -3.81 -12.30
C TRP A 6 3.68 -4.01 -12.46
N ALA A 7 3.15 -3.83 -13.67
CA ALA A 7 1.73 -4.05 -13.95
C ALA A 7 1.33 -5.52 -13.72
N GLN A 8 2.19 -6.48 -14.09
CA GLN A 8 1.94 -7.89 -13.85
C GLN A 8 2.00 -8.22 -12.35
N TRP A 9 2.98 -7.68 -11.64
CA TRP A 9 3.08 -7.82 -10.19
C TRP A 9 1.83 -7.29 -9.49
N GLY A 10 1.34 -6.10 -9.87
CA GLY A 10 0.12 -5.52 -9.31
C GLY A 10 -1.12 -6.41 -9.53
N LYS A 11 -1.26 -7.03 -10.72
CA LYS A 11 -2.33 -8.00 -11.00
C LYS A 11 -2.22 -9.23 -10.12
N ASN A 12 -1.02 -9.81 -9.99
CA ASN A 12 -0.77 -10.99 -9.16
C ASN A 12 -1.04 -10.69 -7.67
N TRP A 13 -0.59 -9.53 -7.19
CA TRP A 13 -0.82 -9.05 -5.84
C TRP A 13 -2.31 -8.92 -5.54
N LYS A 14 -3.08 -8.29 -6.45
CA LYS A 14 -4.54 -8.15 -6.31
C LYS A 14 -5.24 -9.51 -6.20
N ALA A 15 -4.92 -10.44 -7.10
CA ALA A 15 -5.52 -11.78 -7.10
C ALA A 15 -5.19 -12.57 -5.81
N TRP A 16 -3.95 -12.46 -5.33
CA TRP A 16 -3.53 -13.10 -4.08
C TRP A 16 -4.29 -12.51 -2.87
N LYS A 17 -4.40 -11.18 -2.78
CA LYS A 17 -5.14 -10.52 -1.69
C LYS A 17 -6.61 -10.92 -1.67
N GLU A 18 -7.26 -10.94 -2.82
CA GLU A 18 -8.67 -11.39 -2.94
C GLU A 18 -8.85 -12.83 -2.45
N LYS A 19 -7.83 -13.68 -2.54
CA LYS A 19 -7.88 -15.04 -1.99
C LYS A 19 -7.66 -15.06 -0.47
N MET A 20 -6.71 -14.27 0.03
CA MET A 20 -6.27 -14.34 1.42
C MET A 20 -7.05 -13.48 2.41
N LEU A 21 -7.65 -12.38 1.93
CA LEU A 21 -8.46 -11.47 2.74
C LEU A 21 -9.95 -11.85 2.75
N LYS A 22 -10.34 -12.93 2.06
CA LYS A 22 -11.71 -13.45 2.11
C LYS A 22 -12.12 -13.83 3.54
N PRO A 23 -13.35 -13.52 3.97
CA PRO A 23 -13.89 -14.05 5.22
C PRO A 23 -13.76 -15.57 5.25
N GLY A 24 -13.15 -16.11 6.31
CA GLY A 24 -12.90 -17.55 6.45
C GLY A 24 -11.60 -18.08 5.82
N ALA A 25 -10.82 -17.26 5.12
CA ALA A 25 -9.46 -17.65 4.72
C ALA A 25 -8.55 -17.74 5.95
N GLU A 26 -7.82 -18.85 6.09
CA GLU A 26 -6.76 -19.01 7.09
C GLU A 26 -5.56 -18.13 6.68
N MET A 27 -5.56 -16.92 7.19
CA MET A 27 -4.39 -16.05 7.23
C MET A 27 -4.23 -15.64 8.68
N GLU A 28 -3.02 -15.78 9.22
CA GLU A 28 -2.72 -15.32 10.57
C GLU A 28 -3.08 -13.83 10.67
N LYS A 29 -3.78 -13.43 11.75
CA LYS A 29 -4.23 -12.05 11.96
C LYS A 29 -3.12 -10.99 11.73
N PRO A 30 -1.86 -11.20 12.15
CA PRO A 30 -0.76 -10.27 11.86
C PRO A 30 -0.55 -10.08 10.34
N ALA A 31 -0.50 -11.17 9.57
CA ALA A 31 -0.30 -11.11 8.12
C ALA A 31 -1.45 -10.35 7.42
N ARG A 32 -2.70 -10.55 7.86
CA ARG A 32 -3.85 -9.80 7.32
C ARG A 32 -3.70 -8.30 7.55
N LYS A 33 -3.33 -7.91 8.77
CA LYS A 33 -3.17 -6.51 9.15
C LYS A 33 -2.00 -5.85 8.43
N THR A 34 -0.88 -6.56 8.26
CA THR A 34 0.26 -6.10 7.45
C THR A 34 -0.13 -5.85 5.99
N VAL A 35 -0.94 -6.72 5.39
CA VAL A 35 -1.43 -6.56 4.01
C VAL A 35 -2.34 -5.32 3.89
N GLU A 36 -3.29 -5.15 4.81
CA GLU A 36 -4.18 -3.98 4.83
C GLU A 36 -3.41 -2.66 5.02
N LEU A 37 -2.41 -2.65 5.90
CA LEU A 37 -1.54 -1.49 6.11
C LEU A 37 -0.68 -1.18 4.89
N SER A 38 -0.20 -2.21 4.18
CA SER A 38 0.59 -2.05 2.95
C SER A 38 -0.24 -1.44 1.82
N ASP A 39 -1.52 -1.82 1.69
CA ASP A 39 -2.43 -1.23 0.70
C ASP A 39 -2.67 0.26 0.97
N ARG A 40 -2.93 0.62 2.23
CA ARG A 40 -3.09 2.02 2.63
C ARG A 40 -1.80 2.81 2.40
N TRP A 41 -0.64 2.18 2.53
CA TRP A 41 0.64 2.83 2.25
C TRP A 41 0.75 3.14 0.75
N ALA A 42 0.40 2.19 -0.11
CA ALA A 42 0.40 2.38 -1.57
C ALA A 42 -0.55 3.51 -2.01
N GLU A 43 -1.76 3.59 -1.42
CA GLU A 43 -2.69 4.70 -1.67
C GLU A 43 -2.08 6.07 -1.32
N GLN A 44 -1.35 6.17 -0.20
CA GLN A 44 -0.68 7.42 0.16
C GLN A 44 0.49 7.74 -0.77
N ASN A 45 1.18 6.73 -1.31
CA ASN A 45 2.24 6.92 -2.30
C ASN A 45 1.69 7.47 -3.63
N GLU A 46 0.53 6.98 -4.09
CA GLU A 46 -0.16 7.52 -5.26
C GLU A 46 -0.56 8.99 -5.06
N LEU A 47 -1.11 9.32 -3.87
CA LEU A 47 -1.43 10.71 -3.51
C LEU A 47 -0.18 11.60 -3.45
N TYR A 48 0.94 11.07 -2.96
CA TYR A 48 2.23 11.77 -2.94
C TYR A 48 2.69 12.11 -4.36
N ILE A 49 2.71 11.12 -5.26
CA ILE A 49 3.12 11.30 -6.66
C ILE A 49 2.21 12.34 -7.33
N ALA A 50 0.89 12.19 -7.23
CA ALA A 50 -0.06 13.14 -7.82
C ALA A 50 0.10 14.56 -7.25
N ALA A 51 0.41 14.70 -5.96
CA ALA A 51 0.66 16.01 -5.36
C ALA A 51 1.99 16.63 -5.83
N MET A 52 3.03 15.81 -6.01
CA MET A 52 4.32 16.25 -6.56
C MET A 52 4.18 16.71 -8.02
N ASP A 53 3.45 15.95 -8.85
CA ASP A 53 3.19 16.29 -10.26
C ASP A 53 2.41 17.61 -10.40
N ASN A 54 1.50 17.88 -9.47
CA ASN A 54 0.73 19.13 -9.42
C ASN A 54 1.47 20.28 -8.71
N GLY A 55 2.72 20.09 -8.28
CA GLY A 55 3.51 21.08 -7.54
C GLY A 55 2.97 21.42 -6.15
N ASN A 56 2.01 20.64 -5.63
CA ASN A 56 1.38 20.86 -4.32
C ASN A 56 2.24 20.25 -3.21
N LYS A 57 3.28 20.99 -2.81
CA LYS A 57 4.24 20.57 -1.77
C LYS A 57 3.58 20.23 -0.43
N LYS A 58 2.51 20.95 -0.04
CA LYS A 58 1.80 20.70 1.23
C LYS A 58 1.12 19.34 1.21
N ALA A 59 0.34 19.05 0.16
CA ALA A 59 -0.33 17.76 0.02
C ALA A 59 0.68 16.60 -0.09
N ALA A 60 1.78 16.79 -0.80
CA ALA A 60 2.85 15.80 -0.88
C ALA A 60 3.44 15.51 0.52
N MET A 61 3.71 16.55 1.31
CA MET A 61 4.24 16.34 2.67
C MET A 61 3.23 15.65 3.60
N GLU A 62 1.95 15.97 3.50
CA GLU A 62 0.89 15.29 4.25
C GLU A 62 0.78 13.80 3.89
N ALA A 63 0.82 13.46 2.60
CA ALA A 63 0.82 12.09 2.11
C ALA A 63 2.08 11.33 2.60
N SER A 64 3.25 11.96 2.53
CA SER A 64 4.52 11.41 3.03
C SER A 64 4.48 11.12 4.53
N ASN A 65 3.98 12.05 5.34
CA ASN A 65 3.82 11.82 6.78
C ASN A 65 2.88 10.65 7.10
N LYS A 66 1.82 10.48 6.32
CA LYS A 66 0.90 9.33 6.46
C LYS A 66 1.57 8.03 6.05
N MET A 67 2.38 8.02 4.98
CA MET A 67 3.20 6.86 4.61
C MET A 67 4.13 6.42 5.75
N TYR A 68 4.86 7.35 6.37
CA TYR A 68 5.75 7.01 7.49
C TYR A 68 5.01 6.40 8.68
N LYS A 69 3.83 6.94 9.04
CA LYS A 69 3.00 6.38 10.10
C LYS A 69 2.49 4.98 9.79
N LEU A 70 2.26 4.66 8.51
CA LEU A 70 1.83 3.32 8.09
C LEU A 70 3.01 2.34 8.13
N LEU A 71 4.20 2.75 7.70
CA LEU A 71 5.42 1.94 7.82
C LEU A 71 5.77 1.61 9.28
N ASP A 72 5.67 2.60 10.18
CA ASP A 72 5.91 2.36 11.61
C ASP A 72 4.90 1.36 12.19
N LYS A 73 3.64 1.39 11.75
CA LYS A 73 2.65 0.38 12.15
C LYS A 73 2.99 -0.99 11.59
N ILE A 74 3.34 -1.09 10.31
CA ILE A 74 3.72 -2.36 9.67
C ILE A 74 4.90 -3.01 10.40
N ASN A 75 5.90 -2.23 10.79
CA ASN A 75 7.10 -2.72 11.47
C ASN A 75 6.87 -3.15 12.94
N ARG A 76 5.66 -2.93 13.48
CA ARG A 76 5.27 -3.26 14.86
C ARG A 76 4.20 -4.36 14.93
N GLU A 77 3.72 -4.85 13.79
CA GLU A 77 2.87 -6.05 13.71
C GLU A 77 3.69 -7.33 13.87
#